data_AF-A0A7W8K8N7-F1
#
_entry.id   AF-A0A7W8K8N7-F1
#
_cell.length_a   1.000
_cell.length_b   1.000
_cell.length_c   1.000
_cell.angle_alpha   90.00
_cell.angle_beta   90.00
_cell.angle_gamma   90.00
#
_symmetry.space_group_name_H-M   'P 1'
#
loop_
_entity.id
_entity.type
_entity.pdbx_description
1 polymer ?
#
loop_
_entity_poly.entity_id
_entity_poly.type
_entity_poly.pdbx_seq_one_letter_code
_entity_poly.pdbx_strand_id
1 'polypeptide(L)'
;METTNSHIGSSLDDFLKEEGIFEQTQTQAVKEVIVWQLTQAMEQQSLSKTRMAAMLQTSRSQLDRLLDPHSDVTLSTLERAAALVGRKLSITLV
;
A
#
# COMPACT_ATOMS: atom_id res chain seq x y z
N MET A 1 8.08 -3.22 -35.68
CA MET A 1 8.86 -4.42 -35.37
C MET A 1 9.78 -4.03 -34.24
N GLU A 2 9.38 -4.30 -32.99
CA GLU A 2 10.20 -3.92 -31.85
C GLU A 2 11.44 -4.81 -31.79
N THR A 3 12.60 -4.16 -31.68
CA THR A 3 13.92 -4.80 -31.60
C THR A 3 14.06 -5.51 -30.26
N THR A 4 13.82 -6.82 -30.23
CA THR A 4 14.12 -7.67 -29.08
C THR A 4 15.64 -7.70 -28.90
N ASN A 5 16.15 -7.00 -27.89
CA ASN A 5 17.57 -7.00 -27.55
C ASN A 5 17.93 -8.38 -26.96
N SER A 6 18.86 -9.11 -27.58
CA SER A 6 19.26 -10.47 -27.16
C SER A 6 19.80 -10.57 -25.73
N HIS A 7 20.09 -9.45 -25.07
CA HIS A 7 20.56 -9.42 -23.68
C HIS A 7 19.44 -9.12 -22.67
N ILE A 8 18.21 -8.84 -23.14
CA ILE A 8 17.05 -8.63 -22.27
C ILE A 8 16.35 -9.99 -22.09
N GLY A 9 16.35 -10.47 -20.84
CA GLY A 9 15.66 -11.70 -20.46
C GLY A 9 14.15 -11.55 -20.34
N SER A 10 13.50 -12.54 -19.73
CA SER A 10 12.06 -12.48 -19.39
C SER A 10 11.75 -11.32 -18.44
N SER A 11 10.48 -10.92 -18.39
CA SER A 11 10.05 -9.87 -17.47
C SER A 11 10.08 -10.35 -16.02
N LEU A 12 10.12 -9.41 -15.07
CA LEU A 12 9.98 -9.73 -13.64
C LEU A 12 8.68 -10.50 -13.37
N ASP A 13 7.59 -10.10 -14.02
CA ASP A 13 6.28 -10.73 -13.86
C ASP A 13 6.31 -12.20 -14.33
N ASP A 14 6.99 -12.48 -15.45
CA ASP A 14 7.16 -13.84 -15.95
C ASP A 14 7.97 -14.69 -14.98
N PHE A 15 9.09 -14.15 -14.48
CA PHE A 15 9.89 -14.80 -13.45
C PHE A 15 9.08 -15.11 -12.17
N LEU A 16 8.32 -14.13 -11.66
CA LEU A 16 7.50 -14.32 -10.46
C LEU A 16 6.36 -15.33 -10.66
N LYS A 17 5.83 -15.45 -11.88
CA LYS A 17 4.83 -16.46 -12.24
C LYS A 17 5.46 -17.85 -12.33
N GLU A 18 6.65 -17.96 -12.92
CA GLU A 18 7.43 -19.21 -12.97
C GLU A 18 7.74 -19.72 -11.56
N GLU A 19 8.09 -18.83 -10.63
CA GLU A 19 8.32 -19.14 -9.22
C GLU A 19 7.02 -19.36 -8.41
N GLY A 20 5.84 -19.11 -8.99
CA GLY A 20 4.55 -19.30 -8.34
C GLY A 20 4.23 -18.30 -7.21
N ILE A 21 4.97 -17.19 -7.12
CA ILE A 21 4.83 -16.18 -6.05
C ILE A 21 4.19 -14.87 -6.52
N PHE A 22 3.88 -14.75 -7.81
CA PHE A 22 3.35 -13.53 -8.43
C PHE A 22 2.20 -12.88 -7.65
N GLU A 23 1.14 -13.63 -7.34
CA GLU A 23 -0.05 -13.12 -6.64
C GLU A 23 0.27 -12.59 -5.23
N GLN A 24 1.14 -13.28 -4.50
CA GLN A 24 1.57 -12.86 -3.17
C GLN A 24 2.41 -11.59 -3.24
N THR A 25 3.36 -11.53 -4.16
CA THR A 25 4.21 -10.36 -4.38
C THR A 25 3.38 -9.15 -4.82
N GLN A 26 2.41 -9.34 -5.73
CA GLN A 26 1.53 -8.27 -6.17
C GLN A 26 0.67 -7.75 -5.02
N THR A 27 0.08 -8.64 -4.22
CA THR A 27 -0.71 -8.26 -3.03
C THR A 27 0.13 -7.44 -2.05
N GLN A 28 1.35 -7.89 -1.76
CA GLN A 28 2.28 -7.19 -0.87
C GLN A 28 2.64 -5.81 -1.42
N ALA A 29 2.97 -5.71 -2.71
CA ALA A 29 3.30 -4.45 -3.36
C ALA A 29 2.17 -3.42 -3.27
N VAL A 30 0.91 -3.86 -3.45
CA VAL A 30 -0.26 -2.99 -3.29
C VAL A 30 -0.36 -2.45 -1.87
N LYS A 31 -0.16 -3.29 -0.84
CA LYS A 31 -0.17 -2.86 0.56
C LYS A 31 0.93 -1.83 0.85
N GLU A 32 2.15 -2.06 0.36
CA GLU A 32 3.28 -1.15 0.49
C GLU A 32 3.00 0.22 -0.12
N VAL A 33 2.43 0.24 -1.33
CA VAL A 33 2.06 1.49 -2.01
C VAL A 33 1.03 2.27 -1.20
N ILE A 34 0.01 1.61 -0.64
CA ILE A 34 -1.02 2.26 0.17
C ILE A 34 -0.41 2.87 1.45
N VAL A 35 0.42 2.11 2.16
CA VAL A 35 1.09 2.59 3.39
C VAL A 35 2.01 3.77 3.09
N TRP A 36 2.78 3.69 2.00
CA TRP A 36 3.64 4.77 1.55
C TRP A 36 2.83 6.03 1.23
N GLN A 37 1.73 5.90 0.48
CA GLN A 37 0.86 7.03 0.14
C GLN A 37 0.25 7.70 1.37
N LEU A 38 -0.18 6.90 2.35
CA LEU A 38 -0.74 7.42 3.61
C LEU A 38 0.34 8.16 4.41
N THR A 39 1.53 7.56 4.53
CA THR A 39 2.66 8.16 5.25
C THR A 39 3.11 9.48 4.61
N GLN A 40 3.24 9.52 3.29
CA GLN A 40 3.56 10.75 2.55
C GLN A 40 2.50 11.84 2.76
N ALA A 41 1.21 11.47 2.75
CA ALA A 41 0.14 12.43 2.98
C ALA A 41 0.15 12.98 4.42
N MET A 42 0.48 12.14 5.41
CA MET A 42 0.68 12.56 6.79
C MET A 42 1.85 13.54 6.92
N GLU A 43 2.99 13.25 6.28
CA GLU A 43 4.17 14.11 6.27
C GLU A 43 3.86 15.49 5.65
N GLN A 44 3.19 15.51 4.50
CA GLN A 44 2.76 16.74 3.81
C GLN A 44 1.88 17.63 4.69
N GLN A 45 1.11 17.04 5.60
CA GLN A 45 0.21 17.74 6.52
C GLN A 45 0.82 17.95 7.91
N SER A 46 2.09 17.59 8.12
CA SER A 46 2.74 17.60 9.44
C SER A 46 1.93 16.84 10.50
N LEU A 47 1.28 15.75 10.10
CA LEU A 47 0.39 14.95 10.95
C LEU A 47 1.20 13.84 11.64
N SER A 48 1.41 13.98 12.94
CA SER A 48 2.09 12.95 13.72
C SER A 48 1.24 11.68 13.86
N LYS A 49 1.90 10.53 14.06
CA LYS A 49 1.22 9.26 14.36
C LYS A 49 0.27 9.39 15.55
N THR A 50 0.70 10.04 16.63
CA THR A 50 -0.15 10.23 17.83
C THR A 50 -1.41 11.02 17.50
N ARG A 51 -1.28 12.09 16.71
CA ARG A 51 -2.43 12.91 16.32
C ARG A 51 -3.36 12.16 15.37
N MET A 52 -2.81 11.42 14.41
CA MET A 52 -3.60 10.58 13.51
C MET A 52 -4.39 9.50 14.27
N ALA A 53 -3.74 8.84 15.24
CA ALA A 53 -4.39 7.84 16.07
C ALA A 53 -5.55 8.44 16.89
N ALA A 54 -5.34 9.63 17.46
CA ALA A 54 -6.38 10.36 18.17
C ALA A 54 -7.57 10.75 17.25
N MET A 55 -7.29 11.21 16.03
CA MET A 55 -8.33 11.56 15.04
C MET A 55 -9.11 10.33 14.55
N LEU A 56 -8.44 9.18 14.43
CA LEU A 56 -9.07 7.90 14.11
C LEU A 56 -9.78 7.24 15.31
N GLN A 57 -9.71 7.83 16.50
CA GLN A 57 -10.23 7.25 17.75
C GLN A 57 -9.69 5.83 18.01
N THR A 58 -8.40 5.64 17.76
CA THR A 58 -7.73 4.33 17.80
C THR A 58 -6.45 4.41 18.64
N SER A 59 -5.93 3.27 19.10
CA SER A 59 -4.66 3.26 19.81
C SER A 59 -3.48 3.51 18.86
N ARG A 60 -2.34 3.97 19.42
CA ARG A 60 -1.10 4.07 18.65
C ARG A 60 -0.70 2.73 18.01
N SER A 61 -0.88 1.61 18.72
CA SER A 61 -0.60 0.27 18.19
C SER A 61 -1.51 -0.13 17.04
N GLN A 62 -2.78 0.29 17.05
CA GLN A 62 -3.69 0.07 15.92
C GLN A 62 -3.29 0.91 14.70
N LEU A 63 -2.85 2.15 14.91
CA LEU A 63 -2.29 2.96 13.82
C LEU A 63 -0.98 2.38 13.29
N ASP A 64 -0.10 1.89 14.14
CA ASP A 64 1.15 1.27 13.69
C ASP A 64 0.88 0.04 12.80
N ARG A 65 -0.17 -0.75 13.10
CA ARG A 65 -0.63 -1.82 12.19
C ARG A 65 -1.21 -1.30 10.87
N LEU A 66 -1.89 -0.15 10.88
CA LEU A 66 -2.38 0.48 9.66
C LEU A 66 -1.26 0.98 8.74
N LEU A 67 -0.12 1.36 9.33
CA LEU A 67 1.07 1.82 8.64
C LEU A 67 2.10 0.70 8.45
N ASP A 68 1.71 -0.55 8.67
CA ASP A 68 2.54 -1.75 8.45
C ASP A 68 1.98 -2.52 7.24
N PRO A 69 2.73 -2.64 6.13
CA PRO A 69 2.26 -3.32 4.93
C PRO A 69 2.10 -4.83 5.12
N HIS A 70 2.68 -5.42 6.17
CA HIS A 70 2.53 -6.84 6.48
C HIS A 70 1.32 -7.13 7.39
N SER A 71 0.74 -6.10 7.99
CA SER A 71 -0.45 -6.23 8.84
C SER A 71 -1.72 -6.21 7.99
N ASP A 72 -2.66 -7.12 8.30
CA ASP A 72 -3.98 -7.07 7.70
C ASP A 72 -4.83 -5.98 8.36
N VAL A 73 -5.44 -5.15 7.51
CA VAL A 73 -6.33 -4.06 7.92
C VAL A 73 -7.62 -4.08 7.15
N THR A 74 -8.68 -3.56 7.78
CA THR A 74 -10.00 -3.49 7.16
C THR A 74 -10.08 -2.31 6.20
N LEU A 75 -10.81 -2.50 5.10
CA LEU A 75 -11.06 -1.44 4.11
C LEU A 75 -11.69 -0.19 4.75
N SER A 76 -12.60 -0.38 5.71
CA SER A 76 -13.23 0.73 6.43
C SER A 76 -12.23 1.57 7.23
N THR A 77 -11.15 0.97 7.74
CA THR A 77 -10.11 1.71 8.47
C THR A 77 -9.20 2.46 7.52
N LEU A 78 -8.83 1.86 6.39
CA LEU A 78 -8.09 2.54 5.32
C LEU A 78 -8.86 3.72 4.75
N GLU A 79 -10.17 3.57 4.52
CA GLU A 79 -11.04 4.65 4.04
C GLU A 79 -11.05 5.85 5.00
N ARG A 80 -11.26 5.61 6.30
CA ARG A 80 -11.23 6.68 7.32
C ARG A 80 -9.87 7.37 7.36
N ALA A 81 -8.79 6.60 7.32
CA ALA A 81 -7.44 7.17 7.34
C ALA A 81 -7.13 7.99 6.09
N ALA A 82 -7.52 7.50 4.91
CA ALA A 82 -7.42 8.25 3.66
C ALA A 82 -8.19 9.57 3.74
N ALA A 83 -9.43 9.54 4.26
CA ALA A 83 -10.25 10.74 4.40
C ALA A 83 -9.61 11.80 5.30
N LEU A 84 -8.99 11.38 6.42
CA LEU A 84 -8.30 12.29 7.34
C LEU A 84 -7.09 12.99 6.71
N VAL A 85 -6.46 12.37 5.70
CA VAL A 85 -5.37 12.97 4.94
C VAL A 85 -5.85 13.56 3.60
N GLY A 86 -7.16 13.78 3.42
CA GLY A 86 -7.71 14.42 2.22
C GLY A 86 -7.62 13.55 0.96
N ARG A 87 -7.55 12.23 1.11
CA ARG A 87 -7.55 11.23 0.02
C ARG A 87 -8.83 10.39 0.05
N LYS A 88 -9.08 9.67 -1.05
CA LYS A 88 -10.18 8.71 -1.17
C LYS A 88 -9.65 7.36 -1.65
N LEU A 89 -10.14 6.28 -1.03
CA LEU A 89 -9.85 4.92 -1.45
C LEU A 89 -10.75 4.57 -2.65
N SER A 90 -10.17 4.00 -3.70
CA SER A 90 -10.88 3.50 -4.88
C SER A 90 -10.40 2.09 -5.19
N ILE A 91 -11.33 1.14 -5.27
CA ILE A 91 -11.04 -0.28 -5.51
C ILE A 91 -11.95 -0.77 -6.63
N THR A 92 -11.41 -1.62 -7.49
CA THR A 92 -12.14 -2.24 -8.59
C THR A 92 -11.72 -3.69 -8.68
N LEU A 93 -12.70 -4.58 -8.88
CA LEU A 93 -12.45 -5.98 -9.22
C LEU A 93 -12.24 -6.05 -10.73
N VAL A 94 -11.14 -6.67 -11.15
CA VAL A 94 -10.76 -6.84 -12.57
C VAL A 94 -10.89 -8.30 -12.98
#